data_AF-A0A223S277-F1
#
_entry.id   AF-A0A223S277-F1
#
_cell.length_a   1.000
_cell.length_b   1.000
_cell.length_c   1.000
_cell.angle_alpha   90.00
_cell.angle_beta   90.00
_cell.angle_gamma   90.00
#
_symmetry.space_group_name_H-M   'P 1'
#
loop_
_entity.id
_entity.type
_entity.pdbx_description
1 polymer ?
#
loop_
_entity_poly.entity_id
_entity_poly.type
_entity_poly.pdbx_seq_one_letter_code
_entity_poly.pdbx_strand_id
1 'polypeptide(L)'
;MTYDVVALVRQDPDMRALVDAMVDAGPDLRVRGVGGGAVVQLRDDDSAPLVSIEAAQRVDVPGEVGRLLGAETAARMPDPCWWVEVRASSAARGTTDTAALAHRFADALVERLGGTVWSSRPRPAGGGPAADHATHRIDTNGKNAQ
;
A
#
# COMPACT_ATOMS: atom_id res chain seq x y z
N MET A 1 -16.55 -2.11 1.94
CA MET A 1 -15.96 -1.15 0.96
C MET A 1 -14.47 -1.35 1.01
N THR A 2 -13.82 -1.46 -0.15
CA THR A 2 -12.37 -1.57 -0.28
C THR A 2 -11.70 -0.22 -0.06
N TYR A 3 -10.43 -0.24 0.34
CA TYR A 3 -9.57 0.94 0.41
C TYR A 3 -8.65 0.89 -0.80
N ASP A 4 -8.69 1.91 -1.64
CA ASP A 4 -8.01 1.89 -2.93
C ASP A 4 -6.85 2.88 -2.90
N VAL A 5 -5.71 2.41 -3.38
CA VAL A 5 -4.47 3.18 -3.52
C VAL A 5 -4.09 3.16 -4.99
N VAL A 6 -3.72 4.32 -5.53
CA VAL A 6 -3.24 4.44 -6.90
C VAL A 6 -1.81 4.95 -6.85
N ALA A 7 -0.89 4.16 -7.39
CA ALA A 7 0.45 4.62 -7.70
C ALA A 7 0.43 5.20 -9.12
N LEU A 8 0.58 6.52 -9.22
CA LEU A 8 0.88 7.18 -10.48
C LEU A 8 2.39 7.26 -10.62
N VAL A 9 2.94 6.63 -11.64
CA VAL A 9 4.39 6.60 -11.89
C VAL A 9 4.76 7.23 -13.23
N ARG A 10 5.94 7.85 -13.29
CA ARG A 10 6.40 8.59 -14.47
C ARG A 10 6.95 7.66 -15.56
N GLN A 11 7.42 6.48 -15.18
CA GLN A 11 8.06 5.51 -16.07
C GLN A 11 7.21 4.24 -16.16
N ASP A 12 7.33 3.53 -17.29
CA ASP A 12 6.64 2.24 -17.49
C ASP A 12 7.13 1.22 -16.44
N PRO A 13 6.23 0.70 -15.58
CA PRO A 13 6.61 -0.29 -14.59
C PRO A 13 6.84 -1.65 -15.26
N ASP A 14 8.11 -2.01 -15.44
CA ASP A 14 8.48 -3.35 -15.86
C ASP A 14 8.17 -4.41 -14.77
N MET A 15 8.23 -5.68 -15.16
CA MET A 15 7.94 -6.78 -14.25
C MET A 15 8.88 -6.79 -13.03
N ARG A 16 10.12 -6.34 -13.19
CA ARG A 16 11.09 -6.28 -12.09
C ARG A 16 10.70 -5.21 -11.07
N ALA A 17 10.32 -4.03 -11.51
CA ALA A 17 9.85 -2.96 -10.64
C ALA A 17 8.60 -3.38 -9.85
N LEU A 18 7.66 -4.08 -10.51
CA LEU A 18 6.47 -4.62 -9.85
C LEU A 18 6.84 -5.69 -8.81
N VAL A 19 7.72 -6.64 -9.14
CA VAL A 19 8.16 -7.70 -8.22
C VAL A 19 8.92 -7.13 -7.03
N ASP A 20 9.86 -6.21 -7.27
CA ASP A 20 10.62 -5.58 -6.18
C ASP A 20 9.69 -4.82 -5.23
N ALA A 21 8.71 -4.06 -5.77
CA ALA A 21 7.71 -3.38 -4.93
C ALA A 21 6.81 -4.37 -4.15
N MET A 22 6.50 -5.55 -4.70
CA MET A 22 5.78 -6.61 -3.96
C MET A 22 6.62 -7.17 -2.82
N VAL A 23 7.93 -7.38 -3.03
CA VAL A 23 8.86 -7.83 -2.00
C VAL A 23 9.00 -6.79 -0.89
N ASP A 24 9.13 -5.50 -1.24
CA ASP A 24 9.19 -4.39 -0.28
C ASP A 24 7.89 -4.25 0.52
N ALA A 25 6.74 -4.59 -0.08
CA ALA A 25 5.47 -4.63 0.61
C ALA A 25 5.40 -5.75 1.66
N GLY A 26 6.06 -6.89 1.41
CA GLY A 26 6.23 -7.97 2.36
C GLY A 26 6.87 -9.21 1.71
N PRO A 27 8.07 -9.64 2.14
CA PRO A 27 8.81 -10.73 1.48
C PRO A 27 8.16 -12.11 1.66
N ASP A 28 7.36 -12.29 2.72
CA ASP A 28 6.70 -13.55 3.04
C ASP A 28 5.30 -13.69 2.39
N LEU A 29 4.88 -12.69 1.61
CA LEU A 29 3.57 -12.68 0.96
C LEU A 29 3.54 -13.65 -0.22
N ARG A 30 2.44 -14.40 -0.30
CA ARG A 30 2.18 -15.29 -1.44
C ARG A 30 1.59 -14.49 -2.60
N VAL A 31 2.06 -14.75 -3.81
CA VAL A 31 1.60 -14.08 -5.04
C VAL A 31 0.71 -15.02 -5.84
N ARG A 32 -0.46 -14.53 -6.30
CA ARG A 32 -1.36 -15.26 -7.20
C ARG A 32 -1.88 -14.36 -8.32
N GLY A 33 -1.65 -14.75 -9.57
CA GLY A 33 -2.32 -14.15 -10.72
C GLY A 33 -3.77 -14.62 -10.84
N VAL A 34 -4.68 -13.69 -11.17
CA VAL A 34 -6.08 -13.97 -11.50
C VAL A 34 -6.51 -13.19 -12.75
N GLY A 35 -7.66 -13.54 -13.34
CA GLY A 35 -8.17 -12.83 -14.53
C GLY A 35 -7.21 -12.90 -15.72
N GLY A 36 -6.54 -14.04 -15.93
CA GLY A 36 -5.56 -14.19 -17.02
C GLY A 36 -4.26 -13.39 -16.84
N GLY A 37 -3.97 -12.91 -15.62
CA GLY A 37 -2.79 -12.10 -15.33
C GLY A 37 -3.05 -10.60 -15.30
N ALA A 38 -4.29 -10.16 -15.57
CA ALA A 38 -4.70 -8.75 -15.46
C ALA A 38 -4.67 -8.24 -14.01
N VAL A 39 -4.73 -9.16 -13.03
CA VAL A 39 -4.68 -8.83 -11.61
C VAL A 39 -3.71 -9.77 -10.90
N VAL A 40 -2.86 -9.20 -10.06
CA VAL A 40 -1.97 -9.92 -9.13
C VAL A 40 -2.49 -9.75 -7.72
N GLN A 41 -2.58 -10.83 -6.95
CA GLN A 41 -3.05 -10.79 -5.57
C GLN A 41 -1.94 -11.18 -4.61
N LEU A 42 -1.71 -10.33 -3.61
CA LEU A 42 -0.87 -10.67 -2.45
C LEU A 42 -1.75 -11.27 -1.36
N ARG A 43 -1.26 -12.35 -0.75
CA ARG A 43 -1.99 -13.19 0.19
C ARG A 43 -1.11 -13.56 1.37
N ASP A 44 -1.74 -13.78 2.51
CA ASP A 44 -1.15 -14.51 3.63
C ASP A 44 -1.39 -16.02 3.49
N ASP A 45 -0.98 -16.78 4.50
CA ASP A 45 -1.19 -18.23 4.57
C ASP A 45 -2.67 -18.62 4.67
N ASP A 46 -3.55 -17.72 5.13
CA ASP A 46 -5.01 -17.94 5.28
C ASP A 46 -5.76 -17.92 3.95
N SER A 47 -5.03 -17.83 2.83
CA SER A 47 -5.50 -17.89 1.45
C SER A 47 -6.41 -16.74 1.03
N ALA A 48 -6.81 -15.82 1.90
CA ALA A 48 -7.60 -14.65 1.50
C ALA A 48 -6.71 -13.61 0.80
N PRO A 49 -7.20 -12.91 -0.25
CA PRO A 49 -6.47 -11.78 -0.81
C PRO A 49 -6.37 -10.67 0.24
N LEU A 50 -5.15 -10.17 0.47
CA LEU A 50 -4.86 -9.00 1.28
C LEU A 50 -4.94 -7.74 0.42
N VAL A 51 -4.26 -7.73 -0.72
CA VAL A 51 -4.36 -6.68 -1.74
C VAL A 51 -4.48 -7.30 -3.14
N SER A 52 -5.16 -6.58 -4.03
CA SER A 52 -5.19 -6.88 -5.47
C SER A 52 -4.58 -5.72 -6.23
N ILE A 53 -3.58 -6.02 -7.06
CA ILE A 53 -2.84 -5.07 -7.89
C ILE A 53 -3.31 -5.27 -9.33
N GLU A 54 -3.88 -4.23 -9.93
CA GLU A 54 -4.28 -4.24 -11.33
C GLU A 54 -3.06 -3.98 -12.25
N ALA A 55 -3.10 -4.56 -13.45
CA ALA A 55 -2.04 -4.34 -14.44
C ALA A 55 -1.87 -2.86 -14.75
N ALA A 56 -0.61 -2.42 -14.87
CA ALA A 56 -0.29 -1.02 -15.15
C ALA A 56 -0.96 -0.54 -16.44
N GLN A 57 -1.61 0.61 -16.38
CA GLN A 57 -2.28 1.25 -17.51
C GLN A 57 -1.61 2.58 -17.83
N ARG A 58 -1.27 2.82 -19.09
CA ARG A 58 -0.79 4.12 -19.54
C ARG A 58 -1.96 5.09 -19.67
N VAL A 59 -1.85 6.26 -19.06
CA VAL A 59 -2.84 7.33 -19.14
C VAL A 59 -2.36 8.36 -20.16
N ASP A 60 -2.90 8.24 -21.38
CA ASP A 60 -2.56 9.12 -22.50
C ASP A 60 -3.48 10.34 -22.64
N VAL A 61 -4.67 10.30 -22.03
CA VAL A 61 -5.68 11.37 -22.13
C VAL A 61 -5.32 12.52 -21.18
N PRO A 62 -5.00 13.72 -21.69
CA PRO A 62 -4.66 14.86 -20.82
C PRO A 62 -5.82 15.21 -19.87
N GLY A 63 -5.50 15.45 -18.61
CA GLY A 63 -6.47 15.81 -17.57
C GLY A 63 -7.28 14.64 -16.98
N GLU A 64 -7.12 13.41 -17.47
CA GLU A 64 -7.85 12.25 -16.95
C GLU A 64 -7.52 11.96 -15.48
N VAL A 65 -6.26 12.12 -15.09
CA VAL A 65 -5.84 12.05 -13.68
C VAL A 65 -6.58 13.07 -12.84
N GLY A 66 -6.75 14.30 -13.33
CA GLY A 66 -7.47 15.36 -12.63
C GLY A 66 -8.96 15.07 -12.48
N ARG A 67 -9.57 14.49 -13.52
CA ARG A 67 -10.98 14.09 -13.53
C ARG A 67 -11.26 12.99 -12.50
N LEU A 68 -10.36 12.01 -12.38
CA LEU A 68 -10.56 10.84 -11.51
C LEU A 68 -10.05 11.05 -10.07
N LEU A 69 -8.89 11.68 -9.91
CA LEU A 69 -8.16 11.75 -8.63
C LEU A 69 -8.01 13.17 -8.07
N GLY A 70 -8.55 14.17 -8.77
CA GLY A 70 -8.53 15.57 -8.36
C GLY A 70 -7.30 16.35 -8.86
N ALA A 71 -7.46 17.68 -8.90
CA ALA A 71 -6.47 18.61 -9.46
C ALA A 71 -5.13 18.60 -8.72
N GLU A 72 -5.13 18.43 -7.40
CA GLU A 72 -3.91 18.39 -6.59
C GLU A 72 -3.02 17.19 -6.95
N THR A 73 -3.63 16.03 -7.21
CA THR A 73 -2.90 14.83 -7.65
C THR A 73 -2.37 15.01 -9.06
N ALA A 74 -3.20 15.55 -9.97
CA ALA A 74 -2.81 15.81 -11.35
C ALA A 74 -1.63 16.79 -11.47
N ALA A 75 -1.60 17.84 -10.64
CA ALA A 75 -0.52 18.82 -10.65
C ALA A 75 0.86 18.23 -10.31
N ARG A 76 0.91 17.04 -9.69
CA ARG A 76 2.16 16.34 -9.36
C ARG A 76 2.69 15.45 -10.49
N MET A 77 1.88 15.20 -11.52
CA MET A 77 2.18 14.22 -12.56
C MET A 77 2.32 14.85 -13.95
N PRO A 78 3.23 14.32 -14.79
CA PRO A 78 3.29 14.69 -16.20
C PRO A 78 2.24 13.90 -16.99
N ASP A 79 1.87 14.43 -18.16
CA ASP A 79 1.17 13.66 -19.19
C ASP A 79 2.18 13.20 -20.27
N PRO A 80 2.15 11.94 -20.73
CA PRO A 80 1.43 10.80 -20.15
C PRO A 80 2.12 10.26 -18.89
N CYS A 81 1.38 9.52 -18.07
CA CYS A 81 1.89 8.76 -16.93
C CYS A 81 1.33 7.33 -16.89
N TRP A 82 1.76 6.54 -15.92
CA TRP A 82 1.30 5.17 -15.71
C TRP A 82 0.53 5.05 -14.41
N TRP A 83 -0.57 4.31 -14.46
CA TRP A 83 -1.51 4.07 -13.37
C TRP A 83 -1.44 2.62 -12.91
N VAL A 84 -1.17 2.40 -11.63
CA VAL A 84 -1.28 1.09 -11.00
C VAL A 84 -2.25 1.20 -9.82
N GLU A 85 -3.38 0.51 -9.94
CA GLU A 85 -4.38 0.47 -8.89
C GLU A 85 -4.14 -0.71 -7.94
N VAL A 86 -4.25 -0.44 -6.65
CA VAL A 86 -4.05 -1.41 -5.57
C VAL A 86 -5.26 -1.35 -4.65
N ARG A 87 -6.02 -2.43 -4.61
CA ARG A 87 -7.22 -2.55 -3.80
C ARG A 87 -6.94 -3.36 -2.55
N ALA A 88 -7.01 -2.72 -1.40
CA ALA A 88 -6.94 -3.39 -0.12
C ALA A 88 -8.26 -4.11 0.17
N SER A 89 -8.13 -5.40 0.48
CA SER A 89 -9.24 -6.28 0.76
C SER A 89 -9.86 -5.96 2.13
N SER A 90 -11.19 -5.88 2.16
CA SER A 90 -11.96 -5.87 3.40
C SER A 90 -12.33 -7.28 3.88
N ALA A 91 -11.97 -8.32 3.11
CA ALA A 91 -12.29 -9.71 3.42
C ALA A 91 -11.14 -10.45 4.11
N ALA A 92 -9.96 -9.81 4.21
CA ALA A 92 -8.83 -10.34 4.96
C ALA A 92 -9.25 -10.56 6.42
N ARG A 93 -8.95 -11.75 6.95
CA ARG A 93 -9.14 -12.10 8.35
C ARG A 93 -7.77 -12.07 9.01
N GLY A 94 -7.66 -11.52 10.22
CA GLY A 94 -6.39 -11.40 10.93
C GLY A 94 -6.02 -9.95 11.24
N THR A 95 -4.78 -9.74 11.70
CA THR A 95 -4.26 -8.45 12.17
C THR A 95 -3.53 -7.64 11.10
N THR A 96 -3.43 -8.18 9.88
CA THR A 96 -2.72 -7.52 8.79
C THR A 96 -3.47 -6.27 8.35
N ASP A 97 -2.82 -5.11 8.48
CA ASP A 97 -3.33 -3.87 7.93
C ASP A 97 -3.16 -3.85 6.40
N THR A 98 -4.24 -4.19 5.70
CA THR A 98 -4.27 -4.28 4.23
C THR A 98 -4.11 -2.92 3.56
N ALA A 99 -4.53 -1.83 4.21
CA ALA A 99 -4.34 -0.47 3.70
C ALA A 99 -2.87 -0.05 3.82
N ALA A 100 -2.23 -0.32 4.96
CA ALA A 100 -0.79 -0.10 5.11
C ALA A 100 0.02 -0.94 4.12
N LEU A 101 -0.39 -2.19 3.86
CA LEU A 101 0.23 -3.04 2.84
C LEU A 101 0.11 -2.45 1.43
N ALA A 102 -1.08 -1.99 1.04
CA ALA A 102 -1.30 -1.35 -0.26
C ALA A 102 -0.43 -0.09 -0.43
N HIS A 103 -0.29 0.70 0.63
CA HIS A 103 0.59 1.87 0.65
C HIS A 103 2.06 1.48 0.52
N ARG A 104 2.56 0.47 1.25
CA ARG A 104 3.97 0.05 1.11
C ARG A 104 4.33 -0.34 -0.32
N PHE A 105 3.45 -1.10 -0.99
CA PHE A 105 3.64 -1.43 -2.41
C PHE A 105 3.66 -0.16 -3.28
N ALA A 106 2.67 0.73 -3.12
CA ALA A 106 2.55 1.93 -3.94
C ALA A 106 3.72 2.91 -3.73
N ASP A 107 4.14 3.09 -2.47
CA ASP A 107 5.28 3.91 -2.08
C ASP A 107 6.56 3.35 -2.72
N ALA A 108 6.83 2.04 -2.58
CA ALA A 108 8.01 1.40 -3.16
C ALA A 108 8.05 1.56 -4.70
N LEU A 109 6.91 1.45 -5.37
CA LEU A 109 6.84 1.63 -6.82
C LEU A 109 7.11 3.10 -7.22
N VAL A 110 6.55 4.06 -6.48
CA VAL A 110 6.75 5.50 -6.71
C VAL A 110 8.18 5.93 -6.38
N GLU A 111 8.79 5.40 -5.33
CA GLU A 111 10.19 5.65 -4.99
C GLU A 111 11.14 5.24 -6.12
N ARG A 112 10.83 4.13 -6.79
CA ARG A 112 11.66 3.58 -7.88
C ARG A 112 11.46 4.29 -9.21
N LEU A 113 10.21 4.60 -9.56
CA LEU A 113 9.84 5.08 -10.91
C LEU A 113 9.53 6.58 -10.94
N GLY A 114 9.58 7.24 -9.78
CA GLY A 114 9.11 8.60 -9.57
C GLY A 114 7.60 8.73 -9.74
N GLY A 115 6.97 9.65 -9.00
CA GLY A 115 5.53 9.85 -9.13
C GLY A 115 4.85 10.32 -7.85
N THR A 116 3.60 9.91 -7.67
CA THR A 116 2.80 10.21 -6.47
C THR A 116 1.85 9.07 -6.17
N VAL A 117 1.54 8.90 -4.88
CA VAL A 117 0.47 8.02 -4.42
C VAL A 117 -0.79 8.83 -4.16
N TRP A 118 -1.93 8.27 -4.53
CA TRP A 118 -3.26 8.71 -4.13
C TRP A 118 -3.97 7.59 -3.36
N SER A 119 -4.86 7.93 -2.44
CA SER A 119 -5.71 6.95 -1.77
C SER A 119 -7.13 7.45 -1.58
N SER A 120 -8.11 6.54 -1.67
CA SER A 120 -9.55 6.88 -1.61
C SER A 120 -10.00 7.41 -0.25
N ARG A 121 -9.19 7.20 0.79
CA ARG A 121 -9.36 7.75 2.14
C ARG A 121 -7.99 8.16 2.70
N PRO A 122 -7.95 8.99 3.75
CA PRO A 122 -6.70 9.29 4.44
C PRO A 122 -5.94 8.02 4.81
N ARG A 123 -4.61 8.06 4.65
CA ARG A 123 -3.74 6.96 5.08
C ARG A 123 -3.97 6.69 6.57
N PRO A 124 -4.19 5.45 6.99
CA PRO A 124 -4.23 5.12 8.41
C PRO A 124 -2.93 5.59 9.06
N ALA A 125 -3.01 6.18 10.26
CA ALA A 125 -1.82 6.48 11.04
C ALA A 125 -1.10 5.14 11.30
N GLY A 126 0.11 4.98 10.77
CA GLY A 126 0.76 3.68 10.67
C GLY A 126 0.88 2.96 12.01
N GLY A 127 0.38 1.73 12.07
CA GLY A 127 0.80 0.75 13.07
C GLY A 127 2.21 0.28 12.76
N GLY A 128 3.22 1.04 13.20
CA GLY A 128 4.55 0.46 13.42
C GLY A 128 4.44 -0.68 14.45
N PRO A 129 5.45 -1.59 14.54
CA PRO A 129 5.42 -2.64 15.54
C PRO A 129 5.18 -1.99 16.90
N ALA A 130 4.18 -2.49 17.62
CA ALA A 130 3.84 -2.02 18.95
C ALA A 130 5.13 -1.94 19.77
N ALA A 131 5.59 -0.72 20.04
CA ALA A 131 6.72 -0.52 20.93
C ALA A 131 6.33 -1.19 22.25
N ASP A 132 7.09 -2.22 22.61
CA ASP A 132 7.08 -2.87 23.91
C ASP A 132 6.97 -1.80 25.00
N HIS A 133 5.78 -1.60 25.54
CA HIS A 133 5.59 -0.91 26.82
C HIS A 133 5.86 -1.95 27.92
N ALA A 134 7.09 -2.46 27.93
CA ALA A 134 7.70 -2.93 29.15
C ALA A 134 8.31 -1.71 29.85
N THR A 135 8.18 -1.69 31.19
CA THR A 135 8.63 -0.67 32.16
C THR A 135 7.48 0.28 32.55
N HIS A 136 6.98 0.33 33.78
CA HIS A 136 7.67 0.11 35.05
C HIS A 136 6.63 -0.26 36.12
N ARG A 137 6.80 -1.43 36.74
CA ARG A 137 6.16 -1.77 38.01
C ARG A 137 6.88 -0.96 39.08
N ILE A 138 6.24 0.09 39.60
CA ILE A 138 6.73 0.75 40.83
C ILE A 138 6.18 -0.05 42.00
N ASP A 139 7.02 -0.97 42.46
CA ASP A 139 6.93 -1.50 43.81
C ASP A 139 7.61 -0.47 44.73
N THR A 140 6.84 0.31 45.48
CA THR A 140 7.37 1.03 46.66
C THR A 140 6.73 0.47 47.91
N ASN A 141 7.33 -0.60 48.44
CA ASN A 141 7.29 -0.90 49.86
C ASN A 141 8.49 -0.20 50.51
N GLY A 142 8.21 0.74 51.43
CA GLY A 142 9.23 1.49 52.14
C GLY A 142 8.66 2.07 53.43
N LYS A 143 8.72 1.27 54.49
CA LYS A 143 8.82 1.66 55.91
C LYS A 143 9.21 3.12 56.17
N ASN A 144 8.48 3.78 57.08
CA ASN A 144 8.95 4.51 58.28
C ASN A 144 7.71 5.00 59.04
N ALA A 145 7.39 4.47 60.23
CA ALA A 145 7.98 4.80 61.52
C ALA A 145 7.82 6.29 61.90
N GLN A 146 6.66 6.66 62.46
CA GLN A 146 6.55 7.27 63.80
C GLN A 146 5.10 7.27 64.27
#